data_AF-A0A7Y2A954-F1
#
_entry.id   AF-A0A7Y2A954-F1
#
_cell.length_a   1.000
_cell.length_b   1.000
_cell.length_c   1.000
_cell.angle_alpha   90.00
_cell.angle_beta   90.00
_cell.angle_gamma   90.00
#
_symmetry.space_group_name_H-M   'P 1'
#
loop_
_entity.id
_entity.type
_entity.pdbx_description
1 polymer ?
#
loop_
_entity_poly.entity_id
_entity_poly.type
_entity_poly.pdbx_seq_one_letter_code
_entity_poly.pdbx_strand_id
1 'polypeptide(L)'
;MKNILLFTFVFCLFSCAKEPIEPTAEELKFVFTGAGSQTPDPEPPPASITYVETEMTAGQNIDAGSISVISDADGTHVSYDTTGDWIITELHLYVGPIGDMPATKSGNPKIGKFPYKFEYNSGVTMVDIAIDDITSGNCEQVAAHAVVYNTVTGESETAWGAGEPMGGNSWAMYFDACNNTAN
;
A
#
# COMPACT_ATOMS: atom_id res chain seq x y z
N MET A 1 -5.71 62.18 -27.95
CA MET A 1 -6.15 63.08 -26.87
C MET A 1 -6.67 62.21 -25.74
N LYS A 2 -6.02 62.30 -24.57
CA LYS A 2 -6.41 61.68 -23.29
C LYS A 2 -7.78 62.20 -22.86
N ASN A 3 -8.56 61.34 -22.18
CA ASN A 3 -9.60 61.58 -21.16
C ASN A 3 -10.26 60.21 -20.92
N ILE A 4 -9.73 59.31 -20.08
CA ILE A 4 -9.98 59.23 -18.64
C ILE A 4 -11.38 59.73 -18.26
N LEU A 5 -12.30 58.79 -18.04
CA LEU A 5 -13.27 58.89 -16.95
C LEU A 5 -13.60 57.50 -16.40
N LEU A 6 -13.56 57.45 -15.08
CA LEU A 6 -13.60 56.33 -14.14
C LEU A 6 -15.06 56.04 -13.71
N PHE A 7 -15.25 54.99 -12.88
CA PHE A 7 -16.45 54.60 -12.07
C PHE A 7 -17.36 53.52 -12.71
N THR A 8 -17.72 52.40 -12.05
CA THR A 8 -17.37 51.85 -10.73
C THR A 8 -17.72 50.36 -10.74
N PHE A 9 -16.86 49.57 -10.11
CA PHE A 9 -16.98 48.15 -9.90
C PHE A 9 -18.00 47.88 -8.78
N VAL A 10 -19.09 47.16 -9.06
CA VAL A 10 -20.04 46.69 -8.04
C VAL A 10 -19.63 45.28 -7.62
N PHE A 11 -18.88 45.21 -6.52
CA PHE A 11 -18.59 44.00 -5.76
C PHE A 11 -19.84 43.56 -5.00
N CYS A 12 -20.39 42.38 -5.30
CA CYS A 12 -21.31 41.68 -4.40
C CYS A 12 -20.48 40.78 -3.48
N LEU A 13 -20.06 41.31 -2.33
CA LEU A 13 -19.54 40.50 -1.23
C LEU A 13 -20.71 40.00 -0.40
N PHE A 14 -20.98 38.70 -0.49
CA PHE A 14 -21.87 38.01 0.43
C PHE A 14 -21.22 37.92 1.81
N SER A 15 -22.01 38.36 2.77
CA SER A 15 -21.83 38.33 4.22
C SER A 15 -21.65 36.91 4.76
N CYS A 16 -20.68 36.72 5.66
CA CYS A 16 -20.97 36.25 7.02
C CYS A 16 -19.70 36.44 7.88
N ALA A 17 -19.61 37.55 8.61
CA ALA A 17 -18.67 37.65 9.72
C ALA A 17 -19.28 36.88 10.91
N LYS A 18 -18.57 35.87 11.40
CA LYS A 18 -18.93 35.17 12.64
C LYS A 18 -18.45 36.05 13.80
N GLU A 19 -19.39 36.56 14.60
CA GLU A 19 -19.04 37.23 15.86
C GLU A 19 -18.41 36.23 16.85
N PRO A 20 -17.33 36.60 17.55
CA PRO A 20 -16.84 35.81 18.66
C PRO A 20 -17.75 36.06 19.88
N ILE A 21 -18.42 35.01 20.33
CA ILE A 21 -19.14 35.00 21.60
C ILE A 21 -18.09 34.78 22.69
N GLU A 22 -17.80 35.82 23.47
CA GLU A 22 -17.00 35.65 24.70
C GLU A 22 -17.88 35.00 25.77
N PRO A 23 -17.51 33.82 26.29
CA PRO A 23 -18.26 33.20 27.38
C PRO A 23 -18.01 34.00 28.67
N THR A 24 -19.09 34.51 29.27
CA THR A 24 -19.04 35.16 30.58
C THR A 24 -18.79 34.12 31.67
N ALA A 25 -17.99 34.50 32.67
CA ALA A 25 -17.44 33.63 33.73
C ALA A 25 -18.48 33.08 34.74
N GLU A 26 -19.76 33.00 34.38
CA GLU A 26 -20.84 32.55 35.27
C GLU A 26 -21.49 31.21 34.86
N GLU A 27 -21.14 30.61 33.71
CA GLU A 27 -21.56 29.23 33.41
C GLU A 27 -20.59 28.14 33.93
N LEU A 28 -19.56 28.52 34.68
CA LEU A 28 -18.70 27.60 35.44
C LEU A 28 -19.38 27.11 36.74
N LYS A 29 -20.64 26.66 36.66
CA LYS A 29 -21.33 25.93 37.73
C LYS A 29 -22.33 24.89 37.17
N PHE A 30 -21.98 24.19 36.10
CA PHE A 30 -22.69 22.95 35.78
C PHE A 30 -22.03 21.76 36.50
N VAL A 31 -22.74 21.38 37.56
CA VAL A 31 -22.53 20.35 38.56
C VAL A 31 -21.88 19.06 38.02
N PHE A 32 -20.68 18.80 38.51
CA PHE A 32 -20.03 17.49 38.53
C PHE A 32 -20.88 16.55 39.42
N THR A 33 -21.84 15.85 38.81
CA THR A 33 -22.51 14.71 39.43
C THR A 33 -22.33 13.52 38.49
N GLY A 34 -21.74 12.46 39.03
CA GLY A 34 -21.20 11.34 38.27
C GLY A 34 -22.18 10.67 37.30
N ALA A 35 -21.74 10.56 36.06
CA ALA A 35 -21.72 9.35 35.29
C ALA A 35 -20.53 9.49 34.34
N GLY A 36 -19.51 8.64 34.48
CA GLY A 36 -18.41 8.60 33.53
C GLY A 36 -18.98 8.29 32.16
N SER A 37 -19.11 9.33 31.34
CA SER A 37 -19.35 9.18 29.90
C SER A 37 -18.04 8.68 29.31
N GLN A 38 -17.80 7.37 29.42
CA GLN A 38 -16.91 6.70 28.50
C GLN A 38 -17.59 6.78 27.14
N THR A 39 -17.30 7.83 26.38
CA THR A 39 -17.15 7.62 24.96
C THR A 39 -16.13 6.48 24.84
N PRO A 40 -16.41 5.38 24.13
CA PRO A 40 -15.35 4.43 23.83
C PRO A 40 -14.23 5.25 23.21
N ASP A 41 -13.09 5.27 23.89
CA ASP A 41 -11.83 5.80 23.37
C ASP A 41 -11.69 5.20 21.96
N PRO A 42 -11.33 5.96 20.91
CA PRO A 42 -11.06 5.35 19.62
C PRO A 42 -10.04 4.24 19.86
N GLU A 43 -10.47 3.01 19.62
CA GLU A 43 -9.64 1.83 19.77
C GLU A 43 -8.34 2.12 19.00
N PRO A 44 -7.16 2.00 19.65
CA PRO A 44 -5.90 2.21 18.94
C PRO A 44 -5.94 1.32 17.68
N PRO A 45 -5.46 1.83 16.53
CA PRO A 45 -5.47 1.03 15.31
C PRO A 45 -4.83 -0.33 15.63
N PRO A 46 -5.41 -1.44 15.13
CA PRO A 46 -4.89 -2.75 15.43
C PRO A 46 -3.39 -2.75 15.13
N ALA A 47 -2.60 -3.28 16.06
CA ALA A 47 -1.16 -3.33 15.91
C ALA A 47 -0.82 -4.14 14.66
N SER A 48 -0.22 -3.49 13.66
CA SER A 48 0.30 -4.15 12.47
C SER A 48 1.81 -4.36 12.61
N ILE A 49 2.28 -5.49 12.08
CA ILE A 49 3.69 -5.88 12.04
C ILE A 49 4.09 -5.99 10.58
N THR A 50 5.01 -5.15 10.12
CA THR A 50 5.64 -5.31 8.81
C THR A 50 6.82 -6.27 8.93
N TYR A 51 6.76 -7.42 8.27
CA TYR A 51 7.88 -8.36 8.21
C TYR A 51 8.96 -7.89 7.25
N VAL A 52 8.55 -7.30 6.13
CA VAL A 52 9.45 -6.77 5.09
C VAL A 52 8.69 -5.79 4.20
N GLU A 53 9.40 -4.81 3.67
CA GLU A 53 8.98 -3.97 2.55
C GLU A 53 10.15 -3.85 1.58
N THR A 54 9.88 -4.03 0.29
CA THR A 54 10.87 -3.95 -0.78
C THR A 54 10.32 -3.21 -1.99
N GLU A 55 11.22 -2.72 -2.86
CA GLU A 55 10.84 -2.09 -4.12
C GLU A 55 10.21 -3.12 -5.07
N MET A 56 9.20 -2.70 -5.83
CA MET A 56 8.71 -3.46 -6.98
C MET A 56 9.43 -2.94 -8.24
N THR A 57 10.50 -3.61 -8.63
CA THR A 57 11.34 -3.19 -9.76
C THR A 57 10.80 -3.76 -11.07
N ALA A 58 10.30 -2.89 -11.94
CA ALA A 58 9.90 -3.18 -13.31
C ALA A 58 11.08 -3.08 -14.29
N GLY A 59 11.06 -3.89 -15.35
CA GLY A 59 12.05 -3.81 -16.43
C GLY A 59 13.52 -4.01 -16.00
N GLN A 60 13.76 -4.55 -14.79
CA GLN A 60 15.05 -4.69 -14.08
C GLN A 60 15.63 -3.42 -13.45
N ASN A 61 15.09 -2.22 -13.70
CA ASN A 61 15.71 -0.98 -13.24
C ASN A 61 14.74 0.22 -13.09
N ILE A 62 13.44 -0.03 -13.09
CA ILE A 62 12.40 0.99 -12.95
C ILE A 62 11.67 0.76 -11.64
N ASP A 63 11.63 1.77 -10.78
CA ASP A 63 10.75 1.76 -9.61
C ASP A 63 9.29 1.86 -10.07
N ALA A 64 8.54 0.78 -9.89
CA ALA A 64 7.10 0.72 -10.17
C ALA A 64 6.25 0.72 -8.90
N GLY A 65 6.87 0.85 -7.71
CA GLY A 65 6.17 0.84 -6.43
C GLY A 65 6.87 0.01 -5.35
N SER A 66 6.10 -0.49 -4.39
CA SER A 66 6.60 -1.35 -3.32
C SER A 66 5.74 -2.60 -3.13
N ILE A 67 6.35 -3.60 -2.51
CA ILE A 67 5.68 -4.82 -2.04
C ILE A 67 6.02 -4.98 -0.56
N SER A 68 5.01 -5.22 0.27
CA SER A 68 5.18 -5.46 1.69
C SER A 68 4.52 -6.75 2.14
N VAL A 69 5.05 -7.35 3.21
CA VAL A 69 4.40 -8.46 3.91
C VAL A 69 4.09 -7.99 5.32
N ILE A 70 2.81 -7.93 5.63
CA ILE A 70 2.28 -7.32 6.85
C ILE A 70 1.35 -8.32 7.53
N SER A 71 1.41 -8.39 8.86
CA SER A 71 0.42 -9.09 9.69
C SER A 71 -0.32 -8.08 10.56
N ASP A 72 -1.64 -8.13 10.56
CA ASP A 72 -2.51 -7.26 11.35
C ASP A 72 -3.70 -8.05 11.96
N ALA A 73 -4.80 -7.37 12.29
CA ALA A 73 -5.97 -8.01 12.89
C ALA A 73 -6.70 -8.99 11.95
N ASP A 74 -6.53 -8.85 10.64
CA ASP A 74 -7.21 -9.66 9.61
C ASP A 74 -6.34 -10.84 9.12
N GLY A 75 -5.07 -10.91 9.54
CA GLY A 75 -4.13 -11.98 9.23
C GLY A 75 -2.85 -11.47 8.59
N THR A 76 -2.10 -12.36 7.94
CA THR A 76 -0.92 -12.01 7.14
C THR A 76 -1.27 -11.79 5.68
N HIS A 77 -0.76 -10.71 5.10
CA HIS A 77 -1.03 -10.29 3.74
C HIS A 77 0.25 -9.90 3.02
N VAL A 78 0.28 -10.13 1.70
CA VAL A 78 1.24 -9.51 0.78
C VAL A 78 0.53 -8.37 0.06
N SER A 79 1.02 -7.16 0.25
CA SER A 79 0.49 -5.95 -0.37
C SER A 79 1.39 -5.48 -1.51
N TYR A 80 0.77 -5.07 -2.61
CA TYR A 80 1.43 -4.45 -3.75
C TYR A 80 0.89 -3.03 -3.89
N ASP A 81 1.79 -2.05 -3.98
CA ASP A 81 1.45 -0.64 -4.12
C ASP A 81 2.24 -0.04 -5.28
N THR A 82 1.56 0.44 -6.33
CA THR A 82 2.23 1.08 -7.45
C THR A 82 2.55 2.54 -7.18
N THR A 83 3.64 3.04 -7.75
CA THR A 83 3.98 4.48 -7.72
C THR A 83 3.86 5.13 -9.10
N GLY A 84 3.66 6.45 -9.11
CA GLY A 84 3.57 7.25 -10.34
C GLY A 84 2.39 6.86 -11.23
N ASP A 85 2.67 6.69 -12.52
CA ASP A 85 1.67 6.40 -13.56
C ASP A 85 1.49 4.89 -13.82
N TRP A 86 2.12 4.04 -13.02
CA TRP A 86 2.05 2.58 -13.15
C TRP A 86 0.76 2.01 -12.52
N ILE A 87 0.21 0.98 -13.18
CA ILE A 87 -0.88 0.15 -12.67
C ILE A 87 -0.53 -1.33 -12.86
N ILE A 88 -0.98 -2.19 -11.97
CA ILE A 88 -0.84 -3.65 -12.07
C ILE A 88 -1.98 -4.19 -12.93
N THR A 89 -1.65 -5.02 -13.91
CA THR A 89 -2.61 -5.67 -14.82
C THR A 89 -2.67 -7.18 -14.64
N GLU A 90 -1.61 -7.79 -14.12
CA GLU A 90 -1.52 -9.21 -13.79
C GLU A 90 -0.55 -9.39 -12.62
N LEU A 91 -0.81 -10.36 -11.75
CA LEU A 91 0.12 -10.72 -10.68
C LEU A 91 0.22 -12.24 -10.51
N HIS A 92 1.39 -12.71 -10.12
CA HIS A 92 1.64 -14.08 -9.69
C HIS A 92 2.49 -14.06 -8.43
N LEU A 93 2.04 -14.73 -7.38
CA LEU A 93 2.70 -14.75 -6.08
C LEU A 93 2.92 -16.18 -5.61
N TYR A 94 4.14 -16.45 -5.17
CA TYR A 94 4.47 -17.64 -4.39
C TYR A 94 5.06 -17.22 -3.04
N VAL A 95 4.59 -17.85 -1.98
CA VAL A 95 5.09 -17.70 -0.62
C VAL A 95 5.33 -19.11 -0.07
N GLY A 96 6.54 -19.37 0.40
CA GLY A 96 6.91 -20.69 0.91
C GLY A 96 8.39 -21.04 0.67
N PRO A 97 8.81 -22.27 0.98
CA PRO A 97 10.18 -22.73 0.72
C PRO A 97 10.54 -22.65 -0.77
N ILE A 98 11.68 -22.04 -1.13
CA ILE A 98 12.07 -21.88 -2.54
C ILE A 98 12.26 -23.22 -3.27
N GLY A 99 12.59 -24.29 -2.54
CA GLY A 99 12.72 -25.65 -3.09
C GLY A 99 11.41 -26.26 -3.59
N ASP A 100 10.27 -25.79 -3.06
CA ASP A 100 8.93 -26.24 -3.44
C ASP A 100 8.28 -25.32 -4.50
N MET A 101 8.92 -24.17 -4.78
CA MET A 101 8.44 -23.23 -5.78
C MET A 101 8.37 -23.90 -7.17
N PRO A 102 7.23 -23.76 -7.89
CA PRO A 102 7.12 -24.27 -9.25
C PRO A 102 8.21 -23.69 -10.16
N ALA A 103 9.19 -24.52 -10.53
CA ALA A 103 10.30 -24.13 -11.40
C ALA A 103 10.55 -25.11 -12.55
N THR A 104 11.29 -24.65 -13.54
CA THR A 104 11.90 -25.48 -14.59
C THR A 104 13.11 -26.22 -14.05
N LYS A 105 13.60 -27.23 -14.79
CA LYS A 105 14.81 -27.98 -14.39
C LYS A 105 16.07 -27.10 -14.32
N SER A 106 16.08 -25.96 -15.02
CA SER A 106 17.17 -24.99 -15.02
C SER A 106 17.03 -23.91 -13.96
N GLY A 107 16.04 -24.00 -13.07
CA GLY A 107 15.83 -23.05 -11.97
C GLY A 107 14.93 -21.86 -12.28
N ASN A 108 14.53 -21.64 -13.54
CA ASN A 108 13.61 -20.54 -13.86
C ASN A 108 12.22 -20.81 -13.27
N PRO A 109 11.57 -19.81 -12.64
CA PRO A 109 10.20 -19.95 -12.15
C PRO A 109 9.21 -20.27 -13.27
N LYS A 110 8.21 -21.08 -12.93
CA LYS A 110 7.01 -21.28 -13.75
C LYS A 110 5.91 -20.38 -13.21
N ILE A 111 6.03 -19.09 -13.50
CA ILE A 111 5.17 -18.01 -12.98
C ILE A 111 3.68 -18.38 -13.06
N GLY A 112 3.17 -18.80 -14.23
CA GLY A 112 1.76 -19.22 -14.40
C GLY A 112 1.32 -20.49 -13.65
N LYS A 113 2.19 -21.07 -12.82
CA LYS A 113 1.90 -22.18 -11.89
C LYS A 113 1.98 -21.78 -10.43
N PHE A 114 2.20 -20.51 -10.14
CA PHE A 114 2.18 -20.00 -8.77
C PHE A 114 0.77 -20.15 -8.16
N PRO A 115 0.66 -20.36 -6.83
CA PRO A 115 -0.61 -20.60 -6.16
C PRO A 115 -1.57 -19.40 -6.25
N TYR A 116 -1.04 -18.19 -6.13
CA TYR A 116 -1.79 -16.95 -6.19
C TYR A 116 -1.58 -16.30 -7.56
N LYS A 117 -2.68 -16.01 -8.26
CA LYS A 117 -2.66 -15.40 -9.59
C LYS A 117 -3.92 -14.59 -9.84
N PHE A 118 -3.75 -13.39 -10.37
CA PHE A 118 -4.84 -12.45 -10.57
C PHE A 118 -4.64 -11.64 -11.85
N GLU A 119 -5.74 -11.26 -12.49
CA GLU A 119 -5.77 -10.43 -13.70
C GLU A 119 -6.72 -9.25 -13.48
N TYR A 120 -6.31 -8.05 -13.88
CA TYR A 120 -7.04 -6.79 -13.72
C TYR A 120 -7.16 -6.07 -15.05
N ASN A 121 -8.26 -6.29 -15.77
CA ASN A 121 -8.47 -5.74 -17.12
C ASN A 121 -8.37 -4.20 -17.20
N SER A 122 -8.74 -3.50 -16.13
CA SER A 122 -8.67 -2.02 -16.06
C SER A 122 -7.41 -1.51 -15.33
N GLY A 123 -6.57 -2.43 -14.86
CA GLY A 123 -5.49 -2.17 -13.93
C GLY A 123 -5.95 -1.76 -12.53
N VAL A 124 -5.04 -1.91 -11.57
CA VAL A 124 -5.21 -1.48 -10.17
C VAL A 124 -3.90 -0.90 -9.65
N THR A 125 -3.96 0.00 -8.67
CA THR A 125 -2.77 0.59 -8.05
C THR A 125 -2.39 -0.06 -6.73
N MET A 126 -3.31 -0.83 -6.13
CA MET A 126 -3.11 -1.50 -4.85
C MET A 126 -3.75 -2.89 -4.90
N VAL A 127 -3.07 -3.89 -4.35
CA VAL A 127 -3.59 -5.26 -4.21
C VAL A 127 -3.13 -5.85 -2.88
N ASP A 128 -4.07 -6.32 -2.06
CA ASP A 128 -3.79 -7.10 -0.86
C ASP A 128 -4.19 -8.56 -1.06
N ILE A 129 -3.26 -9.47 -0.74
CA ILE A 129 -3.44 -10.91 -0.90
C ILE A 129 -3.22 -11.57 0.45
N ALA A 130 -4.29 -12.13 1.02
CA ALA A 130 -4.17 -12.96 2.22
C ALA A 130 -3.34 -14.22 1.94
N ILE A 131 -2.43 -14.52 2.85
CA ILE A 131 -1.57 -15.71 2.83
C ILE A 131 -1.68 -16.44 4.17
N ASP A 132 -1.08 -17.63 4.25
CA ASP A 132 -0.92 -18.31 5.54
C ASP A 132 0.04 -17.52 6.44
N ASP A 133 -0.23 -17.50 7.74
CA ASP A 133 0.58 -16.78 8.71
C ASP A 133 2.00 -17.33 8.79
N ILE A 134 2.98 -16.42 8.81
CA ILE A 134 4.39 -16.78 9.02
C ILE A 134 4.57 -17.10 10.49
N THR A 135 4.91 -18.36 10.77
CA THR A 135 5.10 -18.83 12.15
C THR A 135 6.20 -18.01 12.85
N SER A 136 5.93 -17.64 14.10
CA SER A 136 6.89 -16.97 14.99
C SER A 136 8.25 -17.68 15.02
N GLY A 137 9.32 -16.95 14.73
CA GLY A 137 10.70 -17.44 14.64
C GLY A 137 11.10 -18.02 13.27
N ASN A 138 10.21 -18.01 12.27
CA ASN A 138 10.49 -18.51 10.92
C ASN A 138 10.54 -17.38 9.87
N CYS A 139 11.07 -17.73 8.70
CA CYS A 139 11.04 -16.91 7.50
C CYS A 139 10.43 -17.69 6.34
N GLU A 140 9.66 -17.02 5.49
CA GLU A 140 9.18 -17.56 4.21
C GLU A 140 9.83 -16.81 3.04
N GLN A 141 10.17 -17.52 1.96
CA GLN A 141 10.59 -16.87 0.72
C GLN A 141 9.36 -16.37 -0.04
N VAL A 142 9.45 -15.15 -0.57
CA VAL A 142 8.39 -14.50 -1.34
C VAL A 142 8.89 -14.21 -2.75
N ALA A 143 8.20 -14.79 -3.71
CA ALA A 143 8.41 -14.63 -5.14
C ALA A 143 7.22 -13.84 -5.72
N ALA A 144 7.35 -12.52 -5.67
CA ALA A 144 6.30 -11.59 -6.05
C ALA A 144 6.52 -11.06 -7.47
N HIS A 145 5.73 -11.53 -8.43
CA HIS A 145 5.79 -11.08 -9.83
C HIS A 145 4.53 -10.30 -10.20
N ALA A 146 4.71 -9.23 -10.99
CA ALA A 146 3.61 -8.46 -11.56
C ALA A 146 3.87 -8.10 -13.03
N VAL A 147 2.80 -7.86 -13.78
CA VAL A 147 2.84 -7.14 -15.06
C VAL A 147 2.26 -5.76 -14.81
N VAL A 148 3.07 -4.73 -15.04
CA VAL A 148 2.71 -3.34 -14.82
C VAL A 148 2.57 -2.60 -16.15
N TYR A 149 1.64 -1.66 -16.21
CA TYR A 149 1.37 -0.82 -17.36
C TYR A 149 1.46 0.65 -16.97
N ASN A 150 2.21 1.44 -17.74
CA ASN A 150 2.30 2.88 -17.53
C ASN A 150 1.19 3.59 -18.30
N THR A 151 0.30 4.27 -17.58
CA THR A 151 -0.89 4.91 -18.15
C THR A 151 -0.59 6.15 -19.00
N VAL A 152 0.60 6.74 -18.86
CA VAL A 152 1.04 7.92 -19.61
C VAL A 152 1.87 7.53 -20.84
N THR A 153 2.85 6.64 -20.68
CA THR A 153 3.73 6.23 -21.80
C THR A 153 3.13 5.13 -22.66
N GLY A 154 2.22 4.33 -22.11
CA GLY A 154 1.64 3.15 -22.76
C GLY A 154 2.54 1.92 -22.74
N GLU A 155 3.63 1.96 -21.97
CA GLU A 155 4.59 0.86 -21.85
C GLU A 155 4.06 -0.24 -20.90
N SER A 156 4.42 -1.49 -21.18
CA SER A 156 4.14 -2.64 -20.31
C SER A 156 5.45 -3.30 -19.94
N GLU A 157 5.62 -3.59 -18.65
CA GLU A 157 6.81 -4.23 -18.12
C GLU A 157 6.46 -5.38 -17.18
N THR A 158 7.41 -6.30 -17.02
CA THR A 158 7.36 -7.27 -15.91
C THR A 158 8.08 -6.68 -14.72
N ALA A 159 7.58 -6.94 -13.52
CA ALA A 159 8.12 -6.46 -12.27
C ALA A 159 8.29 -7.59 -11.26
N TRP A 160 9.31 -7.46 -10.41
CA TRP A 160 9.56 -8.35 -9.28
C TRP A 160 9.74 -7.54 -8.00
N GLY A 161 9.33 -8.10 -6.88
CA GLY A 161 9.81 -7.61 -5.58
C GLY A 161 11.32 -7.77 -5.51
N ALA A 162 12.02 -6.67 -5.27
CA ALA A 162 13.47 -6.61 -5.27
C ALA A 162 14.04 -7.49 -4.15
N GLY A 163 15.10 -8.22 -4.48
CA GLY A 163 15.72 -9.17 -3.57
C GLY A 163 16.82 -9.98 -4.23
N GLU A 164 16.99 -11.22 -3.79
CA GLU A 164 18.01 -12.13 -4.27
C GLU A 164 17.59 -12.78 -5.60
N PRO A 165 18.51 -12.94 -6.56
CA PRO A 165 18.21 -13.61 -7.81
C PRO A 165 17.90 -15.10 -7.57
N MET A 166 16.80 -15.60 -8.13
CA MET A 166 16.45 -17.03 -8.08
C MET A 166 17.38 -17.92 -8.93
N GLY A 167 18.20 -17.30 -9.79
CA GLY A 167 19.10 -17.97 -10.71
C GLY A 167 18.44 -18.38 -12.03
N GLY A 168 19.07 -19.34 -12.71
CA GLY A 168 18.69 -19.73 -14.07
C GLY A 168 19.06 -18.68 -15.12
N ASN A 169 18.26 -18.62 -16.19
CA ASN A 169 18.40 -17.66 -17.30
C ASN A 169 17.26 -16.63 -17.26
N SER A 170 16.90 -16.16 -16.07
CA SER A 170 15.88 -15.14 -15.85
C SER A 170 16.39 -14.11 -14.83
N TRP A 171 15.71 -12.96 -14.75
CA TRP A 171 15.99 -11.94 -13.75
C TRP A 171 15.03 -12.01 -12.56
N ALA A 172 14.35 -13.15 -12.38
CA ALA A 172 13.41 -13.34 -11.30
C ALA A 172 14.10 -13.23 -9.93
N MET A 173 13.43 -12.56 -9.00
CA MET A 173 13.93 -12.29 -7.66
C MET A 173 12.97 -12.81 -6.60
N TYR A 174 13.51 -13.17 -5.44
CA TYR A 174 12.75 -13.42 -4.23
C TYR A 174 13.34 -12.63 -3.06
N PHE A 175 12.55 -12.44 -2.02
CA PHE A 175 13.01 -11.87 -0.75
C PHE A 175 12.45 -12.68 0.41
N ASP A 176 13.05 -12.54 1.60
CA ASP A 176 12.61 -13.24 2.80
C ASP A 176 11.68 -12.33 3.63
N ALA A 177 10.56 -12.89 4.09
CA ALA A 177 9.70 -12.28 5.11
C ALA A 177 9.85 -13.07 6.41
N CYS A 178 10.40 -12.44 7.46
CA CYS A 178 10.72 -13.11 8.72
C CYS A 178 9.87 -12.61 9.88
N ASN A 179 9.15 -13.52 10.54
CA ASN A 179 8.44 -13.22 11.78
C ASN A 179 9.42 -13.36 12.96
N ASN A 180 10.05 -12.25 13.34
CA ASN A 180 11.03 -12.20 14.44
C ASN A 180 10.41 -11.94 15.81
N THR A 181 9.08 -11.98 15.93
CA THR A 181 8.41 -11.93 17.23
C THR A 181 8.91 -13.11 18.06
N ALA A 182 9.42 -12.86 19.27
CA ALA A 182 9.87 -13.94 20.13
C ALA A 182 8.68 -14.78 20.61
N ASN A 183 8.80 -16.11 20.56
CA ASN A 183 7.91 -17.04 21.27
C ASN A 183 8.08 -16.95 22.78
#